data_AF-A0A0R2SGL7-F1
#
_entry.id   AF-A0A0R2SGL7-F1
#
_cell.length_a   1.000
_cell.length_b   1.000
_cell.length_c   1.000
_cell.angle_alpha   90.00
_cell.angle_beta   90.00
_cell.angle_gamma   90.00
#
_symmetry.space_group_name_H-M   'P 1'
#
loop_
_entity.id
_entity.type
_entity.pdbx_description
1 polymer ?
#
loop_
_entity_poly.entity_id
_entity_poly.type
_entity_poly.pdbx_seq_one_letter_code
_entity_poly.pdbx_strand_id
1 'polypeptide(L)'
;MYQPPKNPQMDALLRGVRAKSGIQLAPTNRKGVAILLGALQKGELVGVLPDQVPTDEGGVYADFFGESAFTMTLTSRLAQRGTPRVFCGFAQRLPKGKGFKVIVHEADAGIYDKDLGASAAAINRSVERCVRLAPEQYQWEYKRFRRQPDDSEFY
;
A
#
# COMPACT_ATOMS: atom_id res chain seq x y z
N MET A 1 -2.15 -1.60 -8.45
CA MET A 1 -3.50 -2.13 -8.78
C MET A 1 -4.49 -0.98 -8.99
N TYR A 2 -5.64 -1.23 -9.62
CA TYR A 2 -6.66 -0.22 -9.88
C TYR A 2 -8.07 -0.75 -9.58
N GLN A 3 -8.79 -0.05 -8.70
CA GLN A 3 -10.21 -0.24 -8.45
C GLN A 3 -10.96 0.94 -9.07
N PRO A 4 -11.86 0.72 -10.05
CA PRO A 4 -12.63 1.78 -10.67
C PRO A 4 -13.48 2.52 -9.62
N PRO A 5 -13.50 3.86 -9.62
CA PRO A 5 -14.46 4.60 -8.81
C PRO A 5 -15.89 4.34 -9.30
N LYS A 6 -16.88 4.53 -8.43
CA LYS A 6 -18.30 4.32 -8.77
C LYS A 6 -18.81 5.28 -9.86
N ASN A 7 -18.23 6.47 -9.97
CA ASN A 7 -18.59 7.46 -10.99
C ASN A 7 -17.84 7.16 -12.31
N PRO A 8 -18.53 6.85 -13.42
CA PRO A 8 -17.90 6.52 -14.69
C PRO A 8 -17.09 7.65 -15.32
N GLN A 9 -17.50 8.91 -15.15
CA GLN A 9 -16.77 10.07 -15.69
C GLN A 9 -15.44 10.25 -14.96
N MET A 10 -15.43 10.00 -13.64
CA MET A 10 -14.21 10.00 -12.84
C MET A 10 -13.28 8.84 -13.23
N ASP A 11 -13.84 7.64 -13.48
CA ASP A 11 -13.06 6.49 -13.96
C ASP A 11 -12.36 6.80 -15.29
N ALA A 12 -13.10 7.37 -16.24
CA ALA A 12 -12.57 7.77 -17.55
C ALA A 12 -11.42 8.78 -17.43
N LEU A 13 -11.60 9.80 -16.57
CA LEU A 13 -10.56 10.80 -16.29
C LEU A 13 -9.31 10.16 -15.69
N LEU A 14 -9.46 9.35 -14.63
CA LEU A 14 -8.33 8.70 -13.94
C LEU A 14 -7.55 7.76 -14.86
N ARG A 15 -8.24 6.99 -15.70
CA ARG A 15 -7.60 6.15 -16.71
C ARG A 15 -6.83 6.99 -17.72
N GLY A 16 -7.42 8.08 -18.20
CA GLY A 16 -6.77 9.00 -19.15
C GLY A 16 -5.50 9.64 -18.58
N VAL A 17 -5.49 10.02 -17.29
CA VAL A 17 -4.31 10.59 -16.63
C VAL A 17 -3.25 9.51 -16.38
N ARG A 18 -3.63 8.35 -15.84
CA ARG A 18 -2.69 7.28 -15.47
C ARG A 18 -2.06 6.59 -16.68
N ALA A 19 -2.80 6.45 -17.79
CA ALA A 19 -2.29 5.90 -19.03
C ALA A 19 -1.18 6.77 -19.64
N LYS A 20 -1.24 8.10 -19.47
CA LYS A 20 -0.20 9.03 -19.95
C LYS A 20 1.13 8.88 -19.19
N SER A 21 1.11 8.30 -17.99
CA SER A 21 2.31 8.10 -17.16
C SER A 21 3.02 6.76 -17.41
N GLY A 22 2.61 5.99 -18.44
CA GLY A 22 3.18 4.66 -18.72
C GLY A 22 2.82 3.58 -17.67
N ILE A 23 1.87 3.87 -16.78
CA ILE A 23 1.46 2.96 -15.70
C ILE A 23 0.49 1.92 -16.25
N GLN A 24 0.84 0.64 -16.13
CA GLN A 24 -0.08 -0.47 -16.40
C GLN A 24 -0.96 -0.75 -15.17
N LEU A 25 -2.28 -0.74 -15.37
CA LEU A 25 -3.25 -0.91 -14.30
C LEU A 25 -3.66 -2.38 -14.17
N ALA A 26 -3.13 -3.07 -13.15
CA ALA A 26 -3.57 -4.42 -12.79
C ALA A 26 -4.91 -4.38 -12.02
N PRO A 27 -5.90 -5.23 -12.35
CA PRO A 27 -7.17 -5.30 -11.63
C PRO A 27 -6.98 -5.83 -10.19
N THR A 28 -7.91 -5.54 -9.29
CA THR A 28 -7.87 -5.99 -7.89
C THR A 28 -8.40 -7.43 -7.72
N ASN A 29 -7.82 -8.38 -8.46
CA ASN A 29 -8.20 -9.80 -8.40
C ASN A 29 -6.98 -10.72 -8.64
N ARG A 30 -7.18 -12.04 -8.62
CA ARG A 30 -6.09 -13.03 -8.84
C ARG A 30 -5.33 -12.82 -10.14
N LYS A 31 -6.00 -12.40 -11.23
CA LYS A 31 -5.33 -12.08 -12.50
C LYS A 31 -4.40 -10.88 -12.34
N GLY A 32 -4.82 -9.87 -11.58
CA GLY A 32 -3.97 -8.73 -11.26
C GLY A 32 -2.72 -9.11 -10.48
N VAL A 33 -2.84 -9.99 -9.49
CA VAL A 33 -1.67 -10.51 -8.74
C VAL A 33 -0.67 -11.22 -9.68
N ALA A 34 -1.17 -12.03 -10.61
CA ALA A 34 -0.31 -12.70 -11.60
C ALA A 34 0.43 -11.70 -12.51
N ILE A 35 -0.24 -10.61 -12.93
CA ILE A 35 0.39 -9.52 -13.70
C ILE A 35 1.52 -8.88 -12.90
N LEU A 36 1.29 -8.59 -11.61
CA LEU A 36 2.32 -7.98 -10.76
C LEU A 36 3.54 -8.90 -10.59
N LEU A 37 3.32 -10.20 -10.38
CA LEU A 37 4.42 -11.18 -10.30
C LEU A 37 5.21 -11.26 -11.61
N GLY A 38 4.50 -11.30 -12.75
CA GLY A 38 5.15 -11.31 -14.06
C GLY A 38 5.97 -10.05 -14.33
N ALA A 39 5.50 -8.88 -13.89
CA ALA A 39 6.23 -7.62 -13.98
C ALA A 39 7.53 -7.68 -13.14
N LEU A 40 7.45 -8.13 -11.88
CA LEU A 40 8.64 -8.30 -11.03
C LEU A 40 9.66 -9.28 -11.63
N GLN A 41 9.21 -10.39 -12.21
CA GLN A 41 10.09 -11.35 -12.89
C GLN A 41 10.82 -10.77 -14.11
N LYS A 42 10.25 -9.74 -14.75
CA LYS A 42 10.87 -9.00 -15.85
C LYS A 42 11.78 -7.86 -15.36
N GLY A 43 11.94 -7.68 -14.05
CA GLY A 43 12.70 -6.57 -13.47
C GLY A 43 11.96 -5.23 -13.53
N GLU A 44 10.64 -5.24 -13.72
CA GLU A 44 9.82 -4.03 -13.73
C GLU A 44 9.43 -3.58 -12.29
N LEU A 45 9.07 -2.31 -12.15
CA LEU A 45 8.62 -1.74 -10.88
C LEU A 45 7.13 -2.02 -10.64
N VAL A 46 6.80 -2.50 -9.43
CA VAL A 46 5.42 -2.65 -8.96
C VAL A 46 5.12 -1.68 -7.83
N GLY A 47 4.04 -0.90 -7.99
CA GLY A 47 3.51 -0.01 -6.94
C GLY A 47 2.28 -0.57 -6.25
N VAL A 48 2.29 -0.55 -4.91
CA VAL A 48 1.17 -0.94 -4.04
C VAL A 48 0.96 0.16 -2.99
N LEU A 49 -0.30 0.46 -2.67
CA LEU A 49 -0.67 1.28 -1.51
C LEU A 49 -1.02 0.32 -0.36
N PRO A 50 -0.12 0.14 0.63
CA PRO A 50 -0.24 -0.96 1.59
C PRO A 50 -1.13 -0.62 2.82
N ASP A 51 -1.51 0.63 2.97
CA ASP A 51 -2.17 1.22 4.14
C ASP A 51 -3.70 1.25 4.04
N GLN A 52 -4.27 0.61 3.02
CA GLN A 52 -5.72 0.46 2.88
C GLN A 52 -6.21 -0.84 3.52
N VAL A 53 -7.42 -0.80 4.09
CA VAL A 53 -8.11 -1.98 4.63
C VAL A 53 -8.58 -2.87 3.46
N PRO A 54 -8.05 -4.09 3.30
CA PRO A 54 -8.42 -5.01 2.22
C PRO A 54 -9.80 -5.64 2.45
N THR A 55 -10.25 -6.46 1.49
CA THR A 55 -11.35 -7.43 1.69
C THR A 55 -10.96 -8.52 2.70
N ASP A 56 -11.93 -9.28 3.19
CA ASP A 56 -11.75 -10.28 4.26
C ASP A 56 -10.60 -11.28 4.00
N GLU A 57 -10.52 -11.81 2.80
CA GLU A 57 -9.49 -12.79 2.42
C GLU A 57 -8.09 -12.15 2.16
N GLY A 58 -8.02 -10.82 2.19
CA GLY A 58 -6.88 -10.05 1.72
C GLY A 58 -5.92 -9.54 2.79
N GLY A 59 -6.24 -9.71 4.08
CA GLY A 59 -5.50 -9.08 5.17
C GLY A 59 -5.26 -9.96 6.40
N VAL A 60 -4.40 -9.47 7.28
CA VAL A 60 -4.13 -9.99 8.63
C VAL A 60 -4.06 -8.82 9.60
N TYR A 61 -4.37 -9.06 10.87
CA TYR A 61 -4.18 -8.04 11.90
C TYR A 61 -2.69 -7.89 12.22
N ALA A 62 -2.21 -6.66 12.23
CA ALA A 62 -0.84 -6.31 12.57
C ALA A 62 -0.81 -4.93 13.22
N ASP A 63 0.18 -4.70 14.08
CA ASP A 63 0.39 -3.44 14.78
C ASP A 63 0.62 -2.27 13.79
N PHE A 64 -0.06 -1.16 14.02
CA PHE A 64 0.17 0.14 13.35
C PHE A 64 -0.01 1.25 14.38
N PHE A 65 1.09 1.89 14.78
CA PHE A 65 1.15 2.88 15.86
C PHE A 65 0.63 2.36 17.21
N GLY A 66 0.87 1.09 17.55
CA GLY A 66 0.40 0.49 18.80
C GLY A 66 -1.03 -0.04 18.75
N GLU A 67 -1.75 0.19 17.65
CA GLU A 67 -3.14 -0.23 17.47
C GLU A 67 -3.25 -1.36 16.45
N SER A 68 -4.18 -2.28 16.68
CA SER A 68 -4.43 -3.39 15.74
C SER A 68 -5.08 -2.86 14.45
N ALA A 69 -4.42 -3.09 13.32
CA ALA A 69 -4.90 -2.68 12.02
C ALA A 69 -5.01 -3.87 11.05
N PHE A 70 -6.17 -4.05 10.42
CA PHE A 70 -6.36 -5.07 9.40
C PHE A 70 -5.59 -4.71 8.12
N THR A 71 -4.45 -5.34 7.91
CA THR A 71 -3.39 -4.92 6.97
C THR A 71 -3.30 -5.88 5.80
N MET A 72 -3.21 -5.33 4.58
CA MET A 72 -3.18 -6.17 3.38
C MET A 72 -1.89 -6.98 3.24
N THR A 73 -2.04 -8.21 2.73
CA THR A 73 -0.94 -9.18 2.61
C THR A 73 -0.37 -9.28 1.20
N LEU A 74 -0.86 -8.46 0.25
CA LEU A 74 -0.38 -8.50 -1.14
C LEU A 74 1.12 -8.22 -1.23
N THR A 75 1.60 -7.15 -0.58
CA THR A 75 3.02 -6.77 -0.60
C THR A 75 3.88 -7.88 0.03
N SER A 76 3.45 -8.48 1.14
CA SER A 76 4.13 -9.62 1.76
C SER A 76 4.25 -10.81 0.79
N ARG A 77 3.14 -11.17 0.13
CA ARG A 77 3.13 -12.29 -0.83
C ARG A 77 4.00 -12.02 -2.06
N LEU A 78 4.10 -10.78 -2.52
CA LEU A 78 5.02 -10.38 -3.58
C LEU A 78 6.48 -10.42 -3.10
N ALA A 79 6.78 -9.92 -1.90
CA ALA A 79 8.12 -9.95 -1.33
C ALA A 79 8.65 -11.38 -1.13
N GLN A 80 7.77 -12.29 -0.70
CA GLN A 80 8.09 -13.72 -0.55
C GLN A 80 8.26 -14.44 -1.90
N ARG A 81 7.74 -13.88 -3.01
CA ARG A 81 7.77 -14.49 -4.34
C ARG A 81 8.65 -13.67 -5.29
N GLY A 82 9.84 -14.17 -5.59
CA GLY A 82 10.75 -13.55 -6.55
C GLY A 82 11.73 -12.53 -5.94
N THR A 83 11.87 -12.53 -4.60
CA THR A 83 12.91 -11.78 -3.86
C THR A 83 13.13 -10.34 -4.33
N PRO A 84 12.07 -9.54 -4.59
CA PRO A 84 12.26 -8.15 -4.96
C PRO A 84 12.80 -7.35 -3.78
N ARG A 85 13.60 -6.31 -4.04
CA ARG A 85 13.88 -5.30 -3.01
C ARG A 85 12.65 -4.44 -2.79
N VAL A 86 12.21 -4.32 -1.54
CA VAL A 86 11.02 -3.56 -1.18
C VAL A 86 11.42 -2.19 -0.63
N PHE A 87 10.81 -1.15 -1.19
CA PHE A 87 10.99 0.23 -0.74
C PHE A 87 9.63 0.81 -0.34
N CYS A 88 9.64 1.71 0.64
CA CYS A 88 8.48 2.45 1.09
C CYS A 88 8.79 3.95 1.01
N GLY A 89 7.81 4.74 0.61
CA GLY A 89 8.03 6.16 0.40
C GLY A 89 6.76 6.92 0.08
N PHE A 90 6.89 8.23 0.08
CA PHE A 90 5.81 9.17 -0.21
C PHE A 90 6.36 10.45 -0.84
N ALA A 91 5.48 11.23 -1.46
CA ALA A 91 5.80 12.56 -1.94
C ALA A 91 5.36 13.60 -0.91
N GLN A 92 6.31 14.16 -0.16
CA GLN A 92 6.04 15.22 0.80
C GLN A 92 5.76 16.53 0.07
N ARG A 93 4.61 17.14 0.31
CA ARG A 93 4.28 18.48 -0.21
C ARG A 93 5.12 19.53 0.53
N LEU A 94 5.82 20.38 -0.24
CA LEU A 94 6.62 21.47 0.29
C LEU A 94 5.78 22.73 0.55
N PRO A 95 6.14 23.55 1.54
CA PRO A 95 5.37 24.75 1.90
C PRO A 95 5.36 25.76 0.75
N LYS A 96 4.31 26.59 0.73
CA LYS A 96 4.16 27.73 -0.20
C LYS A 96 4.23 27.33 -1.69
N GLY A 97 3.70 26.16 -2.05
CA GLY A 97 3.59 25.73 -3.43
C GLY A 97 4.92 25.37 -4.11
N LYS A 98 5.98 25.09 -3.33
CA LYS A 98 7.31 24.75 -3.86
C LYS A 98 7.43 23.35 -4.45
N GLY A 99 6.31 22.69 -4.75
CA GLY A 99 6.27 21.34 -5.30
C GLY A 99 6.37 20.23 -4.24
N PHE A 100 7.03 19.13 -4.60
CA PHE A 100 7.08 17.91 -3.80
C PHE A 100 8.51 17.41 -3.65
N LYS A 101 8.83 16.87 -2.48
CA LYS A 101 10.05 16.09 -2.22
C LYS A 101 9.67 14.61 -2.15
N VAL A 102 10.20 13.81 -3.05
CA VAL A 102 10.02 12.34 -3.01
C VAL A 102 10.99 11.77 -1.99
N ILE A 103 10.45 11.06 -1.02
CA ILE A 103 11.21 10.41 0.05
C ILE A 103 10.98 8.90 -0.07
N VAL A 104 12.06 8.14 -0.21
CA VAL A 104 12.02 6.68 -0.35
C VAL A 104 13.09 6.07 0.55
N HIS A 105 12.70 5.04 1.29
CA HIS A 105 13.58 4.27 2.15
C HIS A 105 13.37 2.78 1.88
N GLU A 106 14.39 1.98 2.16
CA GLU A 106 14.21 0.53 2.17
C GLU A 106 13.16 0.15 3.23
N ALA A 107 12.31 -0.81 2.90
CA ALA A 107 11.31 -1.31 3.84
C ALA A 107 11.99 -1.98 5.03
N ASP A 108 11.27 -2.04 6.15
CA ASP A 108 11.68 -2.83 7.31
C ASP A 108 11.98 -4.28 6.90
N ALA A 109 13.13 -4.82 7.32
CA ALA A 109 13.62 -6.12 6.88
C ALA A 109 12.66 -7.28 7.22
N GLY A 110 11.79 -7.10 8.22
CA GLY A 110 10.74 -8.07 8.55
C GLY A 110 9.74 -8.29 7.41
N ILE A 111 9.72 -7.45 6.37
CA ILE A 111 8.88 -7.68 5.18
C ILE A 111 9.13 -9.05 4.53
N TYR A 112 10.37 -9.56 4.64
CA TYR A 112 10.78 -10.85 4.07
C TYR A 112 10.50 -12.04 4.98
N ASP A 113 9.88 -11.82 6.15
CA ASP A 113 9.46 -12.91 7.02
C ASP A 113 8.43 -13.82 6.32
N LYS A 114 8.48 -15.11 6.65
CA LYS A 114 7.53 -16.11 6.13
C LYS A 114 6.17 -15.98 6.82
N ASP A 115 6.15 -15.57 8.08
CA ASP A 115 4.92 -15.27 8.79
C ASP A 115 4.29 -13.98 8.24
N LEU A 116 3.03 -14.07 7.83
CA LEU A 116 2.32 -12.94 7.23
C LEU A 116 2.03 -11.84 8.24
N GLY A 117 1.85 -12.17 9.53
CA GLY A 117 1.64 -11.18 10.59
C GLY A 117 2.89 -10.35 10.84
N ALA A 118 4.05 -11.02 10.97
CA ALA A 118 5.35 -10.36 11.12
C ALA A 118 5.70 -9.49 9.90
N SER A 119 5.46 -10.00 8.70
CA SER A 119 5.66 -9.25 7.44
C SER A 119 4.71 -8.05 7.34
N ALA A 120 3.43 -8.21 7.70
CA ALA A 120 2.47 -7.10 7.72
C ALA A 120 2.82 -6.03 8.77
N ALA A 121 3.31 -6.43 9.94
CA ALA A 121 3.81 -5.49 10.94
C ALA A 121 5.04 -4.70 10.42
N ALA A 122 5.92 -5.34 9.65
CA ALA A 122 7.04 -4.67 9.00
C ALA A 122 6.61 -3.66 7.92
N ILE A 123 5.55 -3.98 7.15
CA ILE A 123 4.90 -3.04 6.25
C ILE A 123 4.42 -1.83 7.03
N ASN A 124 3.66 -2.05 8.11
CA ASN A 124 3.11 -1.00 8.94
C ASN A 124 4.21 -0.11 9.52
N ARG A 125 5.27 -0.68 10.13
CA ARG A 125 6.44 0.09 10.59
C ARG A 125 7.06 0.94 9.49
N SER A 126 7.13 0.43 8.26
CA SER A 126 7.64 1.19 7.11
C SER A 126 6.76 2.39 6.76
N VAL A 127 5.43 2.21 6.81
CA VAL A 127 4.46 3.30 6.64
C VAL A 127 4.57 4.29 7.79
N GLU A 128 4.63 3.83 9.04
CA GLU A 128 4.78 4.72 10.21
C GLU A 128 6.04 5.58 10.11
N ARG A 129 7.16 5.03 9.64
CA ARG A 129 8.38 5.83 9.39
C ARG A 129 8.11 6.97 8.41
N CYS A 130 7.33 6.74 7.36
CA CYS A 130 6.92 7.79 6.42
C CYS A 130 5.98 8.80 7.09
N VAL A 131 4.97 8.33 7.81
CA VAL A 131 4.01 9.19 8.52
C VAL A 131 4.70 10.09 9.54
N ARG A 132 5.68 9.57 10.30
CA ARG A 132 6.43 10.36 11.29
C ARG A 132 7.21 11.54 10.67
N LEU A 133 7.50 11.52 9.36
CA LEU A 133 8.20 12.61 8.68
C LEU A 133 7.30 13.79 8.33
N ALA A 134 5.99 13.55 8.18
CA ALA A 134 5.00 14.57 7.83
C ALA A 134 3.60 14.13 8.30
N PRO A 135 3.38 14.01 9.63
CA PRO A 135 2.14 13.45 10.17
C PRO A 135 0.91 14.26 9.75
N GLU A 136 1.04 15.57 9.56
CA GLU A 136 -0.01 16.45 9.08
C GLU A 136 -0.43 16.22 7.62
N GLN A 137 0.34 15.43 6.86
CA GLN A 137 0.07 15.12 5.45
C GLN A 137 -0.46 13.69 5.24
N TYR A 138 -0.58 12.90 6.29
CA TYR A 138 -1.21 11.58 6.20
C TYR A 138 -2.74 11.71 6.16
N GLN A 139 -3.39 10.82 5.41
CA GLN A 139 -4.86 10.82 5.22
C GLN A 139 -5.58 10.20 6.42
N TRP A 140 -5.55 10.90 7.57
CA TRP A 140 -6.17 10.46 8.82
C TRP A 140 -7.68 10.28 8.76
N GLU A 141 -8.35 10.87 7.76
CA GLU A 141 -9.79 10.69 7.52
C GLU A 141 -10.16 9.26 7.10
N TYR A 142 -9.19 8.49 6.59
CA TYR A 142 -9.43 7.10 6.25
C TYR A 142 -9.58 6.27 7.52
N LYS A 143 -10.74 5.63 7.68
CA LYS A 143 -11.07 4.77 8.83
C LYS A 143 -10.24 3.47 8.85
N ARG A 144 -8.92 3.60 9.08
CA ARG A 144 -7.91 2.54 9.07
C ARG A 144 -8.18 1.43 10.10
N PHE A 145 -8.72 1.80 11.26
CA PHE A 145 -9.00 0.93 12.41
C PHE A 145 -10.46 0.45 12.47
N ARG A 146 -11.21 0.56 11.36
CA ARG A 146 -12.65 0.23 11.34
C ARG A 146 -12.96 -1.25 11.55
N ARG A 147 -11.93 -2.10 11.51
CA ARG A 147 -12.01 -3.53 11.75
C ARG A 147 -11.14 -3.82 12.96
N GLN A 148 -11.72 -4.45 13.96
CA GLN A 148 -11.04 -4.89 15.16
C GLN A 148 -11.02 -6.41 15.24
N PRO A 149 -10.00 -7.03 15.87
CA PRO A 149 -9.91 -8.49 16.01
C PRO A 149 -11.10 -9.14 16.72
N ASP A 150 -11.78 -8.38 17.59
CA ASP A 150 -12.94 -8.78 18.38
C ASP A 150 -14.27 -8.26 17.81
N ASP A 151 -14.24 -7.75 16.57
CA ASP A 151 -15.38 -7.14 15.87
C ASP A 151 -15.99 -5.92 16.60
N SER A 152 -15.26 -5.30 17.53
CA SER A 152 -15.72 -4.07 18.18
C SER A 152 -15.72 -2.87 17.22
N GLU A 153 -16.57 -1.87 17.50
CA GLU A 153 -16.48 -0.57 16.84
C GLU A 153 -15.31 0.25 17.44
N PHE A 154 -14.49 0.85 16.58
CA PHE A 154 -13.40 1.74 16.99
C PHE A 154 -13.73 3.23 16.84
N TYR A 155 -14.57 3.58 15.85
CA TYR A 155 -14.90 4.97 15.47
C TYR A 155 -16.36 5.30 15.72
#